data_AF-A0AAD8H228-F1
#
_entry.id   AF-A0AAD8H228-F1
#
_cell.length_a   1.000
_cell.length_b   1.000
_cell.length_c   1.000
_cell.angle_alpha   90.00
_cell.angle_beta   90.00
_cell.angle_gamma   90.00
#
_symmetry.space_group_name_H-M   'P 1'
#
loop_
_entity.id
_entity.type
_entity.pdbx_description
1 polymer ?
#
loop_
_entity_poly.entity_id
_entity_poly.type
_entity_poly.pdbx_seq_one_letter_code
_entity_poly.pdbx_strand_id
1 'polypeptide(L)'
;MAISRVFTLLLLLFTVFNFSHSLHEDQVSLMDWHQQYIGKVKQAVFQTQKAGRKRVIVATEENVVASLDLRRGEIFWRKVLGAKDAVDEIDWRSENNEFDRRSERVKCVDLHPTQPWALISLYSGTVCIWNYQSQEIEKSFKLTESPVRCAKFIRGKDWFIAGADDKMIRVYNYCTAEKLKNSKHTQTTSGQWMCIQAFHNS
;
A
#
# COMPACT_ATOMS: atom_id res chain seq x y z
N MET A 1 -19.50 -46.62 -51.43
CA MET A 1 -20.38 -46.47 -50.25
C MET A 1 -19.78 -46.99 -48.94
N ALA A 2 -18.98 -48.07 -48.93
CA ALA A 2 -18.39 -48.61 -47.69
C ALA A 2 -17.37 -47.69 -46.98
N ILE A 3 -16.51 -47.01 -47.75
CA ILE A 3 -15.43 -46.14 -47.20
C ILE A 3 -15.99 -44.96 -46.38
N SER A 4 -17.08 -44.35 -46.86
CA SER A 4 -17.73 -43.23 -46.16
C SER A 4 -18.32 -43.67 -44.81
N ARG A 5 -18.87 -44.90 -44.73
CA ARG A 5 -19.43 -45.45 -43.48
C ARG A 5 -18.36 -45.79 -42.45
N VAL A 6 -17.22 -46.31 -42.90
CA VAL A 6 -16.05 -46.59 -42.03
C VAL A 6 -15.46 -45.30 -41.48
N PHE A 7 -15.39 -44.25 -42.30
CA PHE A 7 -14.89 -42.95 -41.86
C PHE A 7 -15.79 -42.29 -40.82
N THR A 8 -17.12 -42.34 -41.02
CA THR A 8 -18.07 -41.87 -40.00
C THR A 8 -18.00 -42.68 -38.70
N LEU A 9 -17.78 -44.00 -38.77
CA LEU A 9 -17.59 -44.84 -37.59
C LEU A 9 -16.30 -44.51 -36.83
N LEU A 10 -15.20 -44.25 -37.53
CA LEU A 10 -13.93 -43.82 -36.94
C LEU A 10 -14.03 -42.45 -36.26
N LEU A 11 -14.74 -41.49 -36.87
CA LEU A 11 -15.02 -40.18 -36.27
C LEU A 11 -15.86 -40.31 -35.00
N LEU A 12 -16.89 -41.16 -35.01
CA LEU A 12 -17.72 -41.44 -33.84
C LEU A 12 -16.90 -42.10 -32.72
N LEU A 13 -16.03 -43.06 -33.06
CA LEU A 13 -15.13 -43.71 -32.10
C LEU A 13 -14.16 -42.69 -31.46
N PHE A 14 -13.65 -41.74 -32.24
CA PHE A 14 -12.76 -40.68 -31.76
C PHE A 14 -13.47 -39.72 -30.79
N THR A 15 -14.77 -39.47 -31.00
CA THR A 15 -15.58 -38.66 -30.06
C THR A 15 -15.97 -39.40 -28.79
N VAL A 16 -16.01 -40.74 -28.81
CA VAL A 16 -16.21 -41.55 -27.58
C VAL A 16 -14.91 -41.69 -26.79
N PHE A 17 -13.76 -41.67 -27.47
CA PHE A 17 -12.43 -41.53 -26.86
C PHE A 17 -12.09 -40.07 -26.52
N ASN A 18 -12.98 -39.37 -25.84
CA ASN A 18 -12.54 -38.21 -25.07
C ASN A 18 -11.72 -38.75 -23.90
N PHE A 19 -10.39 -38.55 -23.94
CA PHE A 19 -9.53 -38.77 -22.78
C PHE A 19 -10.07 -37.92 -21.63
N SER A 20 -10.79 -38.53 -20.70
CA SER A 20 -11.07 -37.91 -19.42
C SER A 20 -9.72 -37.77 -18.73
N HIS A 21 -9.15 -36.56 -18.76
CA HIS A 21 -8.01 -36.21 -17.93
C HIS A 21 -8.50 -36.24 -16.47
N SER A 22 -8.36 -37.40 -15.83
CA SER A 22 -8.50 -37.52 -14.39
C SER A 22 -7.27 -36.84 -13.78
N LEU A 23 -7.51 -35.73 -13.08
CA LEU A 23 -6.49 -35.10 -12.22
C LEU A 23 -6.03 -36.16 -11.22
N HIS A 24 -4.76 -36.54 -11.31
CA HIS A 24 -4.17 -37.49 -10.37
C HIS A 24 -3.94 -36.81 -9.02
N GLU A 25 -4.01 -37.58 -7.94
CA GLU A 25 -3.93 -37.11 -6.54
C GLU A 25 -2.62 -36.34 -6.23
N ASP A 26 -1.57 -36.61 -7.00
CA ASP A 26 -0.25 -35.96 -6.94
C ASP A 26 -0.22 -34.53 -7.52
N GLN A 27 -1.26 -34.11 -8.25
CA GLN A 27 -1.38 -32.76 -8.81
C GLN A 27 -2.16 -31.79 -7.89
N VAL A 28 -2.65 -32.27 -6.74
CA VAL A 28 -3.27 -31.44 -5.70
C VAL A 28 -2.16 -30.61 -5.05
N SER A 29 -2.20 -29.28 -5.22
CA SER A 29 -1.26 -28.23 -4.72
C SER A 29 -0.45 -27.49 -5.81
N LEU A 30 -0.43 -27.96 -7.06
CA LEU A 30 0.36 -27.33 -8.13
C LEU A 30 -0.40 -26.25 -8.93
N MET A 31 -1.74 -26.29 -8.96
CA MET A 31 -2.58 -25.36 -9.72
C MET A 31 -3.78 -24.89 -8.87
N ASP A 32 -3.56 -23.85 -8.06
CA ASP A 32 -4.58 -23.23 -7.20
C ASP A 32 -5.42 -22.22 -7.96
N TRP A 33 -6.50 -22.66 -8.60
CA TRP A 33 -7.45 -21.74 -9.26
C TRP A 33 -8.67 -21.37 -8.41
N HIS A 34 -8.86 -21.96 -7.22
CA HIS A 34 -9.97 -21.59 -6.32
C HIS A 34 -9.75 -21.99 -4.85
N GLN A 35 -8.52 -21.94 -4.30
CA GLN A 35 -8.36 -22.35 -2.90
C GLN A 35 -8.83 -21.29 -1.90
N GLN A 36 -10.10 -21.48 -1.53
CA GLN A 36 -10.80 -20.90 -0.38
C GLN A 36 -10.54 -21.77 0.88
N TYR A 37 -9.29 -22.17 1.11
CA TYR A 37 -8.90 -22.90 2.32
C TYR A 37 -7.79 -22.13 3.01
N ILE A 38 -8.16 -21.34 4.01
CA ILE A 38 -7.24 -20.52 4.82
C ILE A 38 -6.39 -21.45 5.73
N GLY A 39 -6.40 -22.77 5.56
CA GLY A 39 -5.90 -23.71 6.56
C GLY A 39 -6.82 -23.75 7.78
N LYS A 40 -6.51 -24.59 8.77
CA LYS A 40 -7.27 -24.62 10.03
C LYS A 40 -7.10 -23.31 10.77
N VAL A 41 -8.20 -22.72 11.21
CA VAL A 41 -8.17 -21.49 12.01
C VAL A 41 -7.66 -21.86 13.40
N LYS A 42 -6.47 -21.34 13.76
CA LYS A 42 -5.94 -21.44 15.13
C LYS A 42 -6.71 -20.53 16.08
N GLN A 43 -7.03 -19.32 15.61
CA GLN A 43 -7.65 -18.29 16.43
C GLN A 43 -8.51 -17.35 15.58
N ALA A 44 -9.65 -16.95 16.14
CA ALA A 44 -10.55 -15.95 15.56
C ALA A 44 -10.87 -14.88 16.61
N VAL A 45 -10.69 -13.62 16.24
CA VAL A 45 -10.86 -12.47 17.13
C VAL A 45 -11.87 -11.49 16.52
N PHE A 46 -12.88 -11.12 17.30
CA PHE A 46 -13.88 -10.14 16.88
C PHE A 46 -13.40 -8.71 17.15
N GLN A 47 -13.21 -7.93 16.09
CA GLN A 47 -12.94 -6.50 16.18
C GLN A 47 -14.26 -5.72 16.20
N THR A 48 -14.61 -5.18 17.37
CA THR A 48 -15.80 -4.32 17.54
C THR A 48 -15.33 -2.88 17.71
N GLN A 49 -15.38 -2.09 16.63
CA GLN A 49 -15.15 -0.65 16.73
C GLN A 49 -16.45 0.10 17.06
N LYS A 50 -16.39 1.10 17.97
CA LYS A 50 -17.56 1.86 18.46
C LYS A 50 -18.38 2.55 17.35
N ALA A 51 -17.82 2.79 16.18
CA ALA A 51 -18.50 3.41 15.03
C ALA A 51 -18.11 2.78 13.67
N GLY A 52 -17.49 1.58 13.68
CA GLY A 52 -16.94 0.94 12.47
C GLY A 52 -17.67 -0.33 12.06
N ARG A 53 -17.36 -0.85 10.86
CA ARG A 53 -17.82 -2.18 10.44
C ARG A 53 -17.21 -3.24 11.37
N LYS A 54 -18.05 -4.15 11.87
CA LYS A 54 -17.60 -5.30 12.66
C LYS A 54 -16.76 -6.22 11.77
N ARG A 55 -15.59 -6.65 12.24
CA ARG A 55 -14.69 -7.53 11.51
C ARG A 55 -14.27 -8.71 12.37
N VAL A 56 -13.95 -9.84 11.75
CA VAL A 56 -13.24 -10.95 12.41
C VAL A 56 -11.83 -10.98 11.84
N ILE A 57 -10.83 -11.04 12.71
CA ILE A 57 -9.46 -11.36 12.32
C ILE A 57 -9.25 -12.84 12.60
N VAL A 58 -8.81 -13.59 11.61
CA VAL A 58 -8.49 -15.01 11.72
C VAL A 58 -7.01 -15.22 11.48
N ALA A 59 -6.37 -16.01 12.35
CA ALA A 59 -5.04 -16.57 12.11
C ALA A 59 -5.16 -18.08 11.94
N THR A 60 -4.35 -18.62 11.06
CA THR A 60 -4.41 -20.03 10.69
C THR A 60 -3.09 -20.74 10.85
N GLU A 61 -3.14 -22.08 10.85
CA GLU A 61 -1.97 -22.95 10.98
C GLU A 61 -0.98 -22.78 9.83
N GLU A 62 -1.45 -22.32 8.68
CA GLU A 62 -0.65 -22.05 7.48
C GLU A 62 -0.03 -20.65 7.48
N ASN A 63 0.15 -20.04 8.66
CA ASN A 63 0.72 -18.70 8.83
C ASN A 63 -0.02 -17.62 8.02
N VAL A 64 -1.34 -17.80 7.81
CA VAL A 64 -2.18 -16.81 7.14
C VAL A 64 -2.95 -16.02 8.17
N VAL A 65 -2.90 -14.70 8.05
CA VAL A 65 -3.76 -13.78 8.79
C VAL A 65 -4.70 -13.10 7.82
N ALA A 66 -6.00 -13.11 8.11
CA ALA A 66 -7.00 -12.46 7.28
C ALA A 66 -8.01 -11.68 8.11
N SER A 67 -8.48 -10.57 7.57
CA SER A 67 -9.61 -9.82 8.13
C SER A 67 -10.84 -10.04 7.26
N LEU A 68 -11.94 -10.46 7.90
CA LEU A 68 -13.20 -10.81 7.27
C LEU A 68 -14.31 -9.83 7.71
N ASP A 69 -15.16 -9.41 6.77
CA ASP A 69 -16.36 -8.63 7.09
C ASP A 69 -17.46 -9.56 7.64
N LEU A 70 -17.95 -9.32 8.87
CA LEU A 70 -18.98 -10.18 9.48
C LEU A 70 -20.30 -10.22 8.69
N ARG A 71 -20.61 -9.17 7.92
CA ARG A 71 -21.90 -9.06 7.25
C ARG A 71 -21.94 -9.83 5.93
N ARG A 72 -20.82 -9.86 5.22
CA ARG A 72 -20.73 -10.41 3.86
C ARG A 72 -19.85 -11.66 3.76
N GLY A 73 -19.01 -11.92 4.77
CA GLY A 73 -18.00 -12.98 4.70
C GLY A 73 -16.88 -12.69 3.70
N GLU A 74 -16.80 -11.46 3.18
CA GLU A 74 -15.76 -11.04 2.25
C GLU A 74 -14.42 -10.86 2.98
N ILE A 75 -13.33 -11.26 2.32
CA ILE A 75 -11.97 -11.01 2.80
C ILE A 75 -11.62 -9.56 2.49
N PHE A 76 -11.43 -8.75 3.53
CA PHE A 76 -11.02 -7.36 3.39
C PHE A 76 -9.52 -7.24 3.10
N TRP A 77 -8.70 -8.03 3.80
CA TRP A 77 -7.27 -8.15 3.53
C TRP A 77 -6.79 -9.54 3.96
N ARG A 78 -5.72 -10.02 3.32
CA ARG A 78 -5.01 -11.26 3.69
C ARG A 78 -3.50 -11.03 3.66
N LYS A 79 -2.80 -11.67 4.59
CA LYS A 79 -1.34 -11.70 4.63
C LYS A 79 -0.90 -13.14 4.89
N VAL A 80 -0.05 -13.66 3.99
CA VAL A 80 0.64 -14.93 4.19
C VAL A 80 2.01 -14.60 4.76
N LEU A 81 2.34 -15.18 5.91
CA LEU A 81 3.62 -15.01 6.59
C LEU A 81 4.54 -16.17 6.22
N GLY A 82 5.84 -15.93 6.24
CA GLY A 82 6.83 -16.95 5.89
C GLY A 82 6.89 -18.07 6.93
N ALA A 83 7.51 -19.20 6.59
CA ALA A 83 7.70 -20.32 7.51
C ALA A 83 8.47 -19.97 8.80
N LYS A 84 9.19 -18.83 8.81
CA LYS A 84 9.96 -18.33 9.96
C LYS A 84 9.14 -17.46 10.93
N ASP A 85 7.97 -16.99 10.51
CA ASP A 85 7.12 -16.06 11.26
C ASP A 85 5.82 -16.77 11.66
N ALA A 86 5.94 -17.78 12.52
CA ALA A 86 4.79 -18.54 13.01
C ALA A 86 3.84 -17.62 13.78
N VAL A 87 2.55 -17.65 13.43
CA VAL A 87 1.52 -16.93 14.19
C VAL A 87 1.09 -17.79 15.37
N ASP A 88 1.59 -17.44 16.55
CA ASP A 88 1.26 -18.13 17.79
C ASP A 88 0.01 -17.55 18.46
N GLU A 89 -0.14 -16.22 18.49
CA GLU A 89 -1.30 -15.57 19.11
C GLU A 89 -1.61 -14.20 18.48
N ILE A 90 -2.90 -13.92 18.23
CA ILE A 90 -3.38 -12.58 17.87
C ILE A 90 -3.80 -11.85 19.15
N ASP A 91 -2.89 -11.06 19.73
CA ASP A 91 -3.27 -10.11 20.78
C ASP A 91 -3.80 -8.81 20.15
N TRP A 92 -5.11 -8.62 20.24
CA TRP A 92 -5.78 -7.39 19.80
C TRP A 92 -5.94 -6.36 20.92
N ARG A 93 -5.71 -6.76 22.18
CA ARG A 93 -5.95 -5.94 23.37
C ARG A 93 -4.80 -5.02 23.72
N SER A 94 -3.77 -4.95 22.87
CA SER A 94 -2.73 -3.95 23.02
C SER A 94 -3.35 -2.54 23.08
N GLU A 95 -3.28 -1.91 24.26
CA GLU A 95 -3.52 -0.47 24.45
C GLU A 95 -2.60 0.39 23.56
N ASN A 96 -1.53 -0.22 23.02
CA ASN A 96 -0.67 0.35 22.00
C ASN A 96 -1.13 -0.14 20.62
N ASN A 97 -2.04 0.65 20.06
CA ASN A 97 -2.69 0.52 18.76
C ASN A 97 -1.67 0.68 17.60
N GLU A 98 -0.62 -0.14 17.56
CA GLU A 98 0.50 -0.03 16.61
C GLU A 98 0.06 -0.37 15.17
N PHE A 99 -1.03 -1.13 15.03
CA PHE A 99 -1.68 -1.44 13.75
C PHE A 99 -2.73 -0.39 13.29
N ASP A 100 -3.11 0.56 14.15
CA ASP A 100 -3.92 1.74 13.79
C ASP A 100 -3.04 2.99 13.67
N ARG A 101 -1.77 2.83 13.25
CA ARG A 101 -1.06 3.93 12.59
C ARG A 101 -1.73 4.16 11.25
N ARG A 102 -2.94 4.74 11.25
CA ARG A 102 -3.55 5.29 10.04
C ARG A 102 -2.48 6.15 9.40
N SER A 103 -2.07 5.77 8.21
CA SER A 103 -1.09 6.54 7.48
C SER A 103 -1.64 7.95 7.33
N GLU A 104 -0.85 8.92 7.79
CA GLU A 104 -1.20 10.32 7.65
C GLU A 104 -1.51 10.63 6.18
N ARG A 105 -2.53 11.46 5.94
CA ARG A 105 -2.94 11.76 4.58
C ARG A 105 -1.82 12.48 3.85
N VAL A 106 -1.30 11.85 2.80
CA VAL A 106 -0.34 12.46 1.88
C VAL A 106 -1.02 13.58 1.09
N LYS A 107 -0.36 14.74 1.01
CA LYS A 107 -0.84 15.92 0.30
C LYS A 107 -0.16 16.13 -1.03
N CYS A 108 1.14 15.90 -1.07
CA CYS A 108 1.95 16.05 -2.26
C CYS A 108 3.17 15.12 -2.15
N VAL A 109 3.60 14.62 -3.31
CA VAL A 109 4.81 13.82 -3.50
C VAL A 109 5.65 14.48 -4.60
N ASP A 110 6.96 14.56 -4.41
CA ASP A 110 7.91 15.06 -5.39
C ASP A 110 9.11 14.11 -5.48
N LEU A 111 9.58 13.84 -6.70
CA LEU A 111 10.71 12.92 -6.91
C LEU A 111 12.01 13.72 -7.06
N HIS A 112 13.05 13.23 -6.40
CA HIS A 112 14.38 13.79 -6.53
C HIS A 112 14.96 13.46 -7.93
N PRO A 113 15.64 14.40 -8.61
CA PRO A 113 16.06 14.21 -10.01
C PRO A 113 17.21 13.21 -10.21
N THR A 114 18.04 12.95 -9.19
CA THR A 114 19.24 12.10 -9.34
C THR A 114 19.22 10.88 -8.40
N GLN A 115 18.89 11.10 -7.14
CA GLN A 115 18.78 10.07 -6.10
C GLN A 115 17.40 9.39 -6.05
N PRO A 116 17.29 8.13 -5.59
CA PRO A 116 16.03 7.37 -5.54
C PRO A 116 15.15 7.78 -4.34
N TRP A 117 14.91 9.08 -4.22
CA TRP A 117 14.22 9.70 -3.09
C TRP A 117 12.91 10.34 -3.53
N ALA A 118 11.88 10.12 -2.72
CA ALA A 118 10.58 10.75 -2.84
C ALA A 118 10.34 11.64 -1.61
N LEU A 119 10.10 12.92 -1.84
CA LEU A 119 9.66 13.86 -0.82
C LEU A 119 8.15 13.73 -0.67
N ILE A 120 7.68 13.47 0.54
CA ILE A 120 6.28 13.24 0.84
C ILE A 120 5.86 14.25 1.91
N SER A 121 4.80 15.00 1.63
CA SER A 121 4.21 15.94 2.58
C SER A 121 2.93 15.37 3.19
N LEU A 122 2.81 15.47 4.51
CA LEU A 122 1.72 14.88 5.29
C LEU A 122 0.81 15.96 5.88
N TYR A 123 -0.46 15.61 6.08
CA TYR A 123 -1.44 16.49 6.73
C TYR A 123 -1.06 16.89 8.15
N SER A 124 -0.29 16.05 8.85
CA SER A 124 0.24 16.34 10.18
C SER A 124 1.25 17.50 10.22
N GLY A 125 1.66 18.05 9.07
CA GLY A 125 2.68 19.10 9.00
C GLY A 125 4.12 18.57 9.00
N THR A 126 4.26 17.26 8.82
CA THR A 126 5.54 16.58 8.63
C THR A 126 5.83 16.39 7.15
N VAL A 127 7.10 16.52 6.76
CA VAL A 127 7.61 16.14 5.44
C VAL A 127 8.65 15.06 5.64
N CYS A 128 8.55 13.95 4.91
CA CYS A 128 9.54 12.89 4.95
C CYS A 128 10.18 12.68 3.58
N ILE A 129 11.42 12.21 3.60
CA ILE A 129 12.16 11.73 2.44
C ILE A 129 12.15 10.22 2.54
N TRP A 130 11.52 9.58 1.57
CA TRP A 130 11.40 8.14 1.45
C TRP A 130 12.28 7.64 0.32
N ASN A 131 13.09 6.64 0.60
CA ASN A 131 13.88 5.97 -0.42
C ASN A 131 13.06 4.81 -0.97
N TYR A 132 12.65 4.93 -2.24
CA TYR A 132 11.77 3.93 -2.84
C TYR A 132 12.51 2.65 -3.25
N GLN A 133 13.85 2.66 -3.25
CA GLN A 133 14.65 1.48 -3.55
C GLN A 133 14.90 0.63 -2.30
N SER A 134 15.22 1.25 -1.16
CA SER A 134 15.34 0.54 0.14
C SER A 134 13.99 0.34 0.84
N GLN A 135 12.94 1.05 0.40
CA GLN A 135 11.63 1.12 1.03
C GLN A 135 11.64 1.72 2.45
N GLU A 136 12.69 2.45 2.82
CA GLU A 136 12.86 3.05 4.15
C GLU A 136 12.72 4.58 4.15
N ILE A 137 12.36 5.14 5.30
CA ILE A 137 12.32 6.60 5.50
C ILE A 137 13.73 7.08 5.89
N GLU A 138 14.38 7.78 4.98
CA GLU A 138 15.72 8.33 5.18
C GLU A 138 15.72 9.47 6.20
N LYS A 139 14.76 10.39 6.05
CA LYS A 139 14.66 11.60 6.87
C LYS A 139 13.22 12.00 7.10
N SER A 140 12.94 12.56 8.28
CA SER A 140 11.63 13.10 8.65
C SER A 140 11.80 14.48 9.26
N PHE A 141 11.05 15.46 8.74
CA PHE A 141 11.10 16.86 9.11
C PHE A 141 9.74 17.31 9.64
N LYS A 142 9.66 17.61 10.94
CA LYS A 142 8.46 18.23 11.53
C LYS A 142 8.55 19.75 11.33
N LEU A 143 7.79 20.28 10.37
CA LEU A 143 7.90 21.67 9.94
C LEU A 143 6.95 22.60 10.71
N THR A 144 5.74 22.11 10.95
CA THR A 144 4.62 22.86 11.52
C THR A 144 3.57 21.89 12.04
N GLU A 145 2.60 22.41 12.79
CA GLU A 145 1.42 21.67 13.23
C GLU A 145 0.27 21.78 12.21
N SER A 146 0.39 22.71 11.26
CA SER A 146 -0.56 22.88 10.17
C SER A 146 -0.24 21.96 8.99
N PRO A 147 -1.24 21.60 8.16
CA PRO A 147 -1.00 20.78 6.98
C PRO A 147 -0.01 21.40 6.01
N VAL A 148 1.01 20.63 5.63
CA VAL A 148 1.91 20.98 4.53
C VAL A 148 1.24 20.50 3.24
N ARG A 149 0.87 21.44 2.37
CA ARG A 149 0.11 21.13 1.14
C ARG A 149 1.01 20.75 -0.02
N CYS A 150 2.20 21.33 -0.06
CA CYS A 150 3.12 21.19 -1.16
C CYS A 150 4.54 21.20 -0.62
N ALA A 151 5.35 20.28 -1.13
CA ALA A 151 6.78 20.24 -0.90
C ALA A 151 7.46 19.88 -2.22
N LYS A 152 8.58 20.54 -2.56
CA LYS A 152 9.34 20.26 -3.79
C LYS A 152 10.83 20.39 -3.57
N PHE A 153 11.58 19.53 -4.27
CA PHE A 153 13.03 19.63 -4.35
C PHE A 153 13.45 20.78 -5.27
N ILE A 154 14.53 21.46 -4.91
CA ILE A 154 15.19 22.42 -5.79
C ILE A 154 16.26 21.68 -6.58
N ARG A 155 16.21 21.74 -7.90
CA ARG A 155 17.26 21.13 -8.74
C ARG A 155 18.58 21.87 -8.58
N GLY A 156 19.68 21.13 -8.43
CA GLY A 156 21.03 21.71 -8.33
C GLY A 156 21.40 22.30 -6.97
N LYS A 157 20.53 22.19 -5.95
CA LYS A 157 20.83 22.54 -4.56
C LYS A 157 20.30 21.47 -3.63
N ASP A 158 20.94 21.27 -2.48
CA ASP A 158 20.49 20.29 -1.49
C ASP A 158 19.28 20.75 -0.66
N TRP A 159 18.34 21.43 -1.30
CA TRP A 159 17.27 22.15 -0.64
C TRP A 159 15.90 21.64 -1.08
N PHE A 160 14.93 21.78 -0.18
CA PHE A 160 13.52 21.65 -0.50
C PHE A 160 12.72 22.83 0.02
N ILE A 161 11.62 23.12 -0.67
CA ILE A 161 10.67 24.16 -0.30
C ILE A 161 9.39 23.48 0.17
N ALA A 162 8.81 23.95 1.26
CA ALA A 162 7.53 23.49 1.77
C ALA A 162 6.58 24.67 2.01
N GLY A 163 5.33 24.52 1.57
CA GLY A 163 4.24 25.47 1.78
C GLY A 163 3.16 24.84 2.67
N ALA A 164 2.78 25.53 3.73
CA ALA A 164 1.78 25.08 4.70
C ALA A 164 0.64 26.09 4.88
N ASP A 165 -0.43 25.65 5.54
CA ASP A 165 -1.63 26.47 5.80
C ASP A 165 -1.43 27.64 6.75
N ASP A 166 -0.30 27.67 7.46
CA ASP A 166 0.12 28.80 8.28
C ASP A 166 0.57 30.02 7.47
N LYS A 167 0.38 29.98 6.14
CA LYS A 167 0.72 31.05 5.19
C LYS A 167 2.23 31.32 5.13
N MET A 168 3.05 30.38 5.59
CA MET A 168 4.50 30.47 5.54
C MET A 168 5.06 29.52 4.48
N ILE A 169 6.03 30.03 3.71
CA ILE A 169 6.91 29.23 2.87
C ILE A 169 8.22 29.03 3.62
N ARG A 170 8.64 27.78 3.72
CA ARG A 170 9.90 27.40 4.37
C ARG A 170 10.84 26.74 3.39
N VAL A 171 12.14 27.06 3.51
CA VAL A 171 13.21 26.45 2.73
C VAL A 171 14.15 25.75 3.69
N TYR A 172 14.43 24.48 3.43
CA TYR A 172 15.26 23.62 4.26
C TYR A 172 16.36 22.99 3.42
N ASN A 173 17.53 22.79 4.02
CA ASN A 173 18.57 21.93 3.48
C ASN A 173 18.33 20.49 3.93
N TYR A 174 18.15 19.54 3.02
CA TYR A 174 17.91 18.14 3.39
C TYR A 174 19.18 17.37 3.75
N CYS A 175 20.37 17.86 3.37
CA CYS A 175 21.64 17.28 3.78
C CYS A 175 21.97 17.63 5.24
N THR A 176 21.91 18.92 5.60
CA THR A 176 22.25 19.41 6.95
C THR A 176 21.06 19.44 7.92
N ALA A 177 19.84 19.25 7.42
CA ALA A 177 18.59 19.40 8.17
C ALA A 177 18.34 20.80 8.75
N GLU A 178 19.08 21.81 8.29
CA GLU A 178 18.96 23.19 8.76
C GLU A 178 17.86 23.95 8.03
N LYS A 179 17.19 24.82 8.79
CA LYS A 179 16.19 25.75 8.24
C LYS A 179 16.90 26.97 7.68
N LEU A 180 16.89 27.11 6.36
CA LEU A 180 17.59 28.20 5.66
C LEU A 180 16.77 29.49 5.66
N LYS A 181 15.46 29.40 5.43
CA LYS A 181 14.61 30.57 5.30
C LYS A 181 13.17 30.29 5.72
N ASN A 182 12.57 31.29 6.36
CA ASN A 182 11.14 31.33 6.65
C ASN A 182 10.58 32.64 6.10
N SER A 183 9.63 32.59 5.16
CA SER A 183 9.06 33.79 4.56
C SER A 183 7.54 33.71 4.58
N LYS A 184 6.90 34.80 5.01
CA LYS A 184 5.45 34.96 4.91
C LYS A 184 5.08 35.06 3.43
N HIS A 185 4.07 34.33 3.01
CA HIS A 185 3.50 34.51 1.69
C HIS A 185 2.71 35.83 1.67
N THR A 186 3.21 36.85 0.96
CA THR A 186 2.43 38.06 0.67
C THR A 186 1.51 37.73 -0.51
N GLN A 187 0.19 37.77 -0.31
CA GLN A 187 -0.76 37.61 -1.40
C GLN A 187 -0.54 38.74 -2.42
N THR A 188 -0.16 38.39 -3.66
CA THR A 188 -0.27 39.31 -4.78
C THR A 188 -1.75 39.51 -5.11
N THR A 189 -2.15 40.72 -5.47
CA THR A 189 -3.54 41.19 -5.65
C THR A 189 -4.36 40.44 -6.70
N SER A 190 -3.80 39.43 -7.38
CA SER A 190 -4.41 38.70 -8.49
C SER A 190 -5.04 37.34 -8.12
N GLY A 191 -5.15 36.98 -6.84
CA GLY A 191 -5.97 35.83 -6.41
C GLY A 191 -5.52 34.45 -6.93
N GLN A 192 -4.36 34.34 -7.58
CA GLN A 192 -3.77 33.06 -7.96
C GLN A 192 -3.01 32.47 -6.78
N TRP A 193 -3.49 31.32 -6.30
CA TRP A 193 -2.75 30.44 -5.41
C TRP A 193 -1.45 30.03 -6.12
N MET A 194 -0.32 30.61 -5.72
CA MET A 194 0.97 30.13 -6.21
C MET A 194 1.23 28.76 -5.59
N CYS A 195 0.93 27.70 -6.33
CA CYS A 195 1.66 26.46 -6.16
C CYS A 195 3.16 26.77 -6.35
N ILE A 196 4.04 26.02 -5.68
CA ILE A 196 5.50 26.18 -5.58
C ILE A 196 6.25 26.22 -6.95
N GLN A 197 5.53 26.21 -8.07
CA GLN A 197 6.01 26.30 -9.44
C GLN A 197 6.81 27.57 -9.77
N ALA A 198 6.73 28.63 -8.94
CA ALA A 198 7.44 29.89 -9.17
C ALA A 198 8.97 29.83 -8.98
N PHE A 199 9.52 28.80 -8.32
CA PHE A 199 10.97 28.69 -8.07
C PHE A 199 11.71 27.73 -9.02
N HIS A 200 11.02 27.15 -10.00
CA HIS A 200 11.67 26.26 -10.97
C HIS A 200 12.40 27.03 -12.11
N ASN A 201 12.20 28.35 -12.23
CA ASN A 201 12.69 29.16 -13.35
C ASN A 201 13.67 30.27 -12.95
N SER A 202 14.37 30.16 -11.80
CA SER A 202 15.39 31.12 -11.39
C SER A 202 16.75 30.46 -11.15
#